data_AF-A0A963A0P1-F1
#
_entry.id   AF-A0A963A0P1-F1
#
_cell.length_a   1.000
_cell.length_b   1.000
_cell.length_c   1.000
_cell.angle_alpha   90.00
_cell.angle_beta   90.00
_cell.angle_gamma   90.00
#
_symmetry.space_group_name_H-M   'P 1'
#
loop_
_entity.id
_entity.type
_entity.pdbx_description
1 polymer ?
#
loop_
_entity_poly.entity_id
_entity_poly.type
_entity_poly.pdbx_seq_one_letter_code
_entity_poly.pdbx_strand_id
1 'polypeptide(L)'
;MAESYELFGSAPRVTKHLVRKWYLVTNQRNLFFMLAAGLIMPPAGFGKKYYQDTLACAPGWIVLFPERAPREAVQFSVQERSHLLPCLLETDLASITGEIHVITAEGYLSRAHLPDELQGDEQALLVPAPLPITLITTILHRSKEERSACESDAKDFTNVPLESIKRSVSAKPFSGASAPWIAARGTALPQRQIPLGRVQAAGAVMAMLLHFGNLGQQSVAAARMAFDAESSAASSDVDPLLAYLPQWMWSTPPHPPEEVVQRLFWGTVDKLVEWRSSGVAADPLAVILDHFAAMGAELDERMNSTLSKLSRDLTNLAGIADRTATELFERHPKPFSRAMLLLFLRESCAELLEFKHAMLTETDYLAAAILFAARDGWLGLPVTLRELPGLSESVPARIAAQSHRQQQSGIGFSAIPERPKPIRELLAPGAGGWNRAQREAALLLAREGKWPGVQTRITLGRGEYRLEVDGRGLHLLLDGEAKAIQTEMEMETFFRKLSAHTLSSRQEVKVRKVLRTG
;
A
#
# COMPACT_ATOMS: atom_id res chain seq x y z
N MET A 1 -59.53 38.33 31.22
CA MET A 1 -59.09 36.94 30.96
C MET A 1 -57.76 37.05 30.28
N ALA A 2 -56.69 36.86 31.04
CA ALA A 2 -55.31 37.14 30.63
C ALA A 2 -54.67 35.86 30.09
N GLU A 3 -54.18 35.93 28.86
CA GLU A 3 -53.37 34.90 28.22
C GLU A 3 -51.96 34.91 28.81
N SER A 4 -51.57 33.77 29.35
CA SER A 4 -50.23 33.50 29.87
C SER A 4 -49.32 33.07 28.72
N TYR A 5 -48.38 33.94 28.35
CA TYR A 5 -47.27 33.62 27.47
C TYR A 5 -46.33 32.62 28.16
N GLU A 6 -46.19 31.41 27.62
CA GLU A 6 -45.07 30.51 27.95
C GLU A 6 -43.78 31.05 27.34
N LEU A 7 -42.92 31.59 28.21
CA LEU A 7 -41.73 32.39 27.88
C LEU A 7 -40.43 31.57 27.88
N PHE A 8 -40.50 30.26 27.69
CA PHE A 8 -39.33 29.39 27.65
C PHE A 8 -39.41 28.37 26.51
N GLY A 9 -38.99 28.80 25.32
CA GLY A 9 -38.51 27.87 24.31
C GLY A 9 -37.30 27.14 24.86
N SER A 10 -37.41 25.82 25.02
CA SER A 10 -36.27 24.94 25.30
C SER A 10 -35.28 25.08 24.14
N ALA A 11 -34.24 25.87 24.34
CA ALA A 11 -33.12 25.93 23.43
C ALA A 11 -32.59 24.50 23.18
N PRO A 12 -32.26 24.13 21.93
CA PRO A 12 -31.59 22.86 21.70
C PRO A 12 -30.31 22.86 22.54
N ARG A 13 -30.20 21.92 23.47
CA ARG A 13 -28.93 21.64 24.15
C ARG A 13 -27.95 21.24 23.05
N VAL A 14 -27.16 22.20 22.57
CA VAL A 14 -25.90 21.92 21.90
C VAL A 14 -25.00 21.34 22.99
N THR A 15 -25.09 20.03 23.20
CA THR A 15 -24.08 19.28 23.93
C THR A 15 -22.78 19.52 23.18
N LYS A 16 -21.90 20.36 23.74
CA LYS A 16 -20.50 20.41 23.33
C LYS A 16 -19.99 18.98 23.39
N HIS A 17 -19.79 18.33 22.23
CA HIS A 17 -19.13 17.04 22.17
C HIS A 17 -17.75 17.23 22.83
N LEU A 18 -17.60 16.73 24.06
CA LEU A 18 -16.28 16.63 24.66
C LEU A 18 -15.49 15.71 23.73
N VAL A 19 -14.40 16.20 23.14
CA VAL A 19 -13.54 15.39 22.29
C VAL A 19 -12.96 14.27 23.15
N ARG A 20 -13.59 13.09 23.07
CA ARG A 20 -13.15 11.89 23.79
C ARG A 20 -11.94 11.32 23.06
N LYS A 21 -10.91 11.00 23.84
CA LYS A 21 -9.76 10.22 23.37
C LYS A 21 -10.10 8.75 23.44
N TRP A 22 -9.83 8.02 22.36
CA TRP A 22 -10.09 6.59 22.25
C TRP A 22 -8.78 5.81 22.23
N TYR A 23 -8.71 4.75 23.03
CA TYR A 23 -7.49 3.96 23.22
C TYR A 23 -7.68 2.50 22.85
N LEU A 24 -6.87 2.00 21.93
CA LEU A 24 -6.65 0.56 21.78
C LEU A 24 -5.62 0.10 22.81
N VAL A 25 -5.91 -0.99 23.51
CA VAL A 25 -5.02 -1.61 24.49
C VAL A 25 -4.31 -2.80 23.86
N THR A 26 -2.98 -2.78 23.82
CA THR A 26 -2.20 -3.87 23.22
C THR A 26 -0.87 -4.04 23.96
N ASN A 27 0.00 -4.90 23.45
CA ASN A 27 1.39 -5.03 23.88
C ASN A 27 2.37 -4.58 22.79
N GLN A 28 3.62 -4.35 23.18
CA GLN A 28 4.65 -3.85 22.27
C GLN A 28 4.93 -4.79 21.08
N ARG A 29 4.81 -6.11 21.26
CA ARG A 29 5.09 -7.08 20.17
C ARG A 29 4.00 -7.04 19.09
N ASN A 30 2.73 -7.01 19.50
CA ASN A 30 1.62 -6.80 18.58
C ASN A 30 1.67 -5.42 17.92
N LEU A 31 2.01 -4.37 18.68
CA LEU A 31 2.22 -3.03 18.13
C LEU A 31 3.24 -3.06 16.98
N PHE A 32 4.40 -3.67 17.17
CA PHE A 32 5.42 -3.77 16.12
C PHE A 32 4.88 -4.45 14.86
N PHE A 33 4.12 -5.52 15.02
CA PHE A 33 3.50 -6.20 13.89
C PHE A 33 2.46 -5.32 13.19
N MET A 34 1.59 -4.61 13.93
CA MET A 34 0.61 -3.68 13.36
C MET A 34 1.29 -2.56 12.58
N LEU A 35 2.34 -1.95 13.15
CA LEU A 35 3.12 -0.91 12.49
C LEU A 35 3.82 -1.42 11.24
N ALA A 36 4.41 -2.62 11.31
CA ALA A 36 5.03 -3.25 10.16
C ALA A 36 4.02 -3.58 9.05
N ALA A 37 2.79 -3.95 9.40
CA ALA A 37 1.74 -4.22 8.42
C ALA A 37 1.06 -2.95 7.89
N GLY A 38 1.16 -1.84 8.59
CA GLY A 38 0.39 -0.63 8.31
C GLY A 38 -1.07 -0.70 8.76
N LEU A 39 -1.48 -1.76 9.48
CA LEU A 39 -2.87 -2.02 9.84
C LEU A 39 -2.99 -2.43 11.31
N ILE A 40 -4.02 -1.91 11.97
CA ILE A 40 -4.62 -2.50 13.16
C ILE A 40 -5.57 -3.59 12.67
N MET A 41 -5.13 -4.85 12.78
CA MET A 41 -5.81 -6.01 12.19
C MET A 41 -6.38 -6.94 13.27
N PRO A 42 -7.35 -7.80 12.94
CA PRO A 42 -7.80 -8.84 13.87
C PRO A 42 -6.68 -9.87 14.14
N PRO A 43 -6.79 -10.70 15.20
CA PRO A 43 -5.80 -11.73 15.53
C PRO A 43 -5.43 -12.65 14.34
N ALA A 44 -6.41 -12.99 13.50
CA ALA A 44 -6.19 -13.81 12.29
C ALA A 44 -5.17 -13.20 11.31
N GLY A 45 -5.00 -11.87 11.31
CA GLY A 45 -4.03 -11.18 10.44
C GLY A 45 -2.58 -11.32 10.87
N PHE A 46 -2.32 -11.67 12.12
CA PHE A 46 -0.96 -11.83 12.66
C PHE A 46 -0.35 -13.20 12.34
N GLY A 47 -1.14 -14.11 11.78
CA GLY A 47 -0.73 -15.50 11.58
C GLY A 47 -0.27 -16.15 12.89
N LYS A 48 0.92 -16.76 12.89
CA LYS A 48 1.48 -17.46 14.06
C LYS A 48 2.21 -16.54 15.05
N LYS A 49 2.24 -15.22 14.82
CA LYS A 49 3.03 -14.25 15.61
C LYS A 49 2.18 -13.41 16.58
N TYR A 50 0.90 -13.74 16.74
CA TYR A 50 0.00 -13.02 17.63
C TYR A 50 0.31 -13.32 19.10
N TYR A 51 0.43 -12.27 19.90
CA TYR A 51 0.37 -12.37 21.36
C TYR A 51 -1.03 -11.95 21.83
N GLN A 52 -1.53 -12.54 22.90
CA GLN A 52 -2.85 -12.22 23.42
C GLN A 52 -2.98 -10.74 23.84
N ASP A 53 -3.95 -10.03 23.27
CA ASP A 53 -4.42 -8.72 23.74
C ASP A 53 -5.94 -8.55 23.57
N THR A 54 -6.45 -7.33 23.76
CA THR A 54 -7.90 -7.05 23.72
C THR A 54 -8.57 -7.40 22.39
N LEU A 55 -7.83 -7.54 21.29
CA LEU A 55 -8.35 -7.99 20.00
C LEU A 55 -8.77 -9.47 20.03
N ALA A 56 -8.24 -10.27 20.97
CA ALA A 56 -8.64 -11.67 21.16
C ALA A 56 -10.06 -11.81 21.73
N CYS A 57 -10.54 -10.78 22.43
CA CYS A 57 -11.83 -10.84 23.12
C CYS A 57 -13.02 -10.53 22.22
N ALA A 58 -12.79 -9.87 21.09
CA ALA A 58 -13.82 -9.59 20.09
C ALA A 58 -13.25 -9.85 18.69
N PRO A 59 -13.10 -11.12 18.27
CA PRO A 59 -12.53 -11.45 16.96
C PRO A 59 -13.26 -10.75 15.82
N GLY A 60 -12.51 -10.00 15.00
CA GLY A 60 -13.05 -9.22 13.89
C GLY A 60 -13.41 -7.77 14.23
N TRP A 61 -13.24 -7.36 15.48
CA TRP A 61 -13.52 -6.02 15.98
C TRP A 61 -12.28 -5.42 16.64
N ILE A 62 -12.09 -4.11 16.47
CA ILE A 62 -11.11 -3.30 17.19
C ILE A 62 -11.83 -2.66 18.38
N VAL A 63 -11.38 -3.00 19.58
CA VAL A 63 -11.96 -2.52 20.84
C VAL A 63 -11.24 -1.24 21.27
N LEU A 64 -11.99 -0.15 21.46
CA LEU A 64 -11.46 1.15 21.85
C LEU A 64 -12.12 1.62 23.15
N PHE A 65 -11.31 2.07 24.11
CA PHE A 65 -11.78 2.57 25.41
C PHE A 65 -11.68 4.09 25.50
N PRO A 66 -12.65 4.77 26.13
CA PRO A 66 -12.62 6.22 26.29
C PRO A 66 -11.75 6.62 27.48
N GLU A 67 -10.89 7.63 27.30
CA GLU A 67 -10.08 8.33 28.31
C GLU A 67 -9.10 7.50 29.18
N ARG A 68 -9.53 6.36 29.73
CA ARG A 68 -8.75 5.44 30.55
C ARG A 68 -9.13 4.01 30.24
N ALA A 69 -8.13 3.21 29.91
CA ALA A 69 -8.30 1.78 29.70
C ALA A 69 -8.60 1.07 31.04
N PRO A 70 -9.57 0.13 31.07
CA PRO A 70 -9.80 -0.74 32.22
C PRO A 70 -8.53 -1.47 32.64
N ARG A 71 -8.30 -1.60 33.96
CA ARG A 71 -7.07 -2.20 34.48
C ARG A 71 -6.91 -3.65 34.04
N GLU A 72 -8.00 -4.39 33.99
CA GLU A 72 -8.06 -5.78 33.55
C GLU A 72 -7.72 -5.91 32.07
N ALA A 73 -8.13 -4.95 31.22
CA ALA A 73 -7.78 -4.97 29.80
C ALA A 73 -6.26 -4.78 29.60
N VAL A 74 -5.65 -3.87 30.37
CA VAL A 74 -4.19 -3.67 30.37
C VAL A 74 -3.46 -4.92 30.84
N GLN A 75 -3.90 -5.54 31.95
CA GLN A 75 -3.30 -6.78 32.46
C GLN A 75 -3.45 -7.93 31.46
N PHE A 76 -4.62 -8.07 30.86
CA PHE A 76 -4.92 -9.09 29.86
C PHE A 76 -3.98 -8.99 28.64
N SER A 77 -3.61 -7.77 28.23
CA SER A 77 -2.72 -7.56 27.08
C SER A 77 -1.28 -8.04 27.25
N VAL A 78 -0.87 -8.34 28.48
CA VAL A 78 0.51 -8.76 28.80
C VAL A 78 0.57 -10.08 29.58
N GLN A 79 -0.57 -10.69 29.88
CA GLN A 79 -0.61 -11.86 30.77
C GLN A 79 0.04 -13.12 30.17
N GLU A 80 0.11 -13.22 28.84
CA GLU A 80 0.63 -14.40 28.17
C GLU A 80 2.13 -14.61 28.47
N ARG A 81 2.91 -13.53 28.57
CA ARG A 81 4.36 -13.59 28.74
C ARG A 81 4.87 -12.42 29.58
N SER A 82 5.75 -12.72 30.53
CA SER A 82 6.28 -11.74 31.50
C SER A 82 7.10 -10.59 30.90
N HIS A 83 7.64 -10.74 29.69
CA HIS A 83 8.43 -9.71 29.01
C HIS A 83 7.56 -8.75 28.16
N LEU A 84 6.24 -8.95 28.11
CA LEU A 84 5.35 -8.04 27.39
C LEU A 84 5.14 -6.75 28.19
N LEU A 85 5.16 -5.63 27.47
CA LEU A 85 4.97 -4.27 27.96
C LEU A 85 3.66 -3.75 27.39
N PRO A 86 2.75 -3.24 28.23
CA PRO A 86 1.47 -2.74 27.74
C PRO A 86 1.68 -1.42 27.00
N CYS A 87 0.93 -1.26 25.90
CA CYS A 87 0.90 -0.06 25.08
C CYS A 87 -0.55 0.39 24.91
N LEU A 88 -0.81 1.70 25.01
CA LEU A 88 -2.09 2.27 24.58
C LEU A 88 -1.88 3.08 23.30
N LEU A 89 -2.72 2.84 22.30
CA LEU A 89 -2.68 3.55 21.03
C LEU A 89 -3.85 4.54 21.02
N GLU A 90 -3.54 5.84 21.05
CA GLU A 90 -4.52 6.91 20.89
C GLU A 90 -4.97 6.96 19.43
N THR A 91 -6.23 6.65 19.18
CA THR A 91 -6.80 6.53 17.84
C THR A 91 -7.73 7.69 17.53
N ASP A 92 -7.50 8.37 16.41
CA ASP A 92 -8.41 9.37 15.86
C ASP A 92 -9.49 8.69 15.00
N LEU A 93 -10.75 8.97 15.33
CA LEU A 93 -11.91 8.41 14.64
C LEU A 93 -12.61 9.45 13.75
N ALA A 94 -12.12 10.70 13.68
CA ALA A 94 -12.76 11.78 12.94
C ALA A 94 -12.92 11.49 11.44
N SER A 95 -12.03 10.67 10.87
CA SER A 95 -12.08 10.28 9.45
C SER A 95 -12.88 8.99 9.19
N ILE A 96 -13.47 8.36 10.22
CA ILE A 96 -14.26 7.14 10.07
C ILE A 96 -15.74 7.51 10.01
N THR A 97 -16.45 6.92 9.07
CA THR A 97 -17.91 7.03 8.93
C THR A 97 -18.53 5.64 8.91
N GLY A 98 -19.70 5.44 9.49
CA GLY A 98 -20.42 4.16 9.40
C GLY A 98 -20.94 3.63 10.74
N GLU A 99 -21.66 2.51 10.66
CA GLU A 99 -22.21 1.82 11.83
C GLU A 99 -21.12 1.07 12.59
N ILE A 100 -21.08 1.26 13.91
CA ILE A 100 -20.26 0.54 14.87
C ILE A 100 -21.14 -0.05 15.97
N HIS A 101 -20.56 -0.94 16.77
CA HIS A 101 -21.16 -1.32 18.04
C HIS A 101 -20.54 -0.55 19.20
N VAL A 102 -21.35 -0.29 20.23
CA VAL A 102 -20.88 0.33 21.47
C VAL A 102 -21.36 -0.49 22.66
N ILE A 103 -20.57 -0.46 23.73
CA ILE A 103 -20.95 -1.01 25.03
C ILE A 103 -21.38 0.18 25.89
N THR A 104 -22.65 0.22 26.30
CA THR A 104 -23.21 1.32 27.11
C THR A 104 -22.70 1.30 28.56
N ALA A 105 -22.99 2.34 29.33
CA ALA A 105 -22.67 2.41 30.75
C ALA A 105 -23.25 1.24 31.57
N GLU A 106 -24.36 0.65 31.15
CA GLU A 106 -25.02 -0.51 31.77
C GLU A 106 -24.45 -1.86 31.29
N GLY A 107 -23.52 -1.83 30.32
CA GLY A 107 -22.91 -3.02 29.73
C GLY A 107 -23.76 -3.70 28.67
N TYR A 108 -24.73 -3.02 28.07
CA TYR A 108 -25.49 -3.54 26.93
C TYR A 108 -24.78 -3.23 25.61
N LEU A 109 -24.96 -4.11 24.64
CA LEU A 109 -24.53 -3.87 23.27
C LEU A 109 -25.59 -3.02 22.54
N SER A 110 -25.18 -1.89 21.99
CA SER A 110 -26.03 -1.10 21.09
C SER A 110 -25.28 -0.75 19.80
N ARG A 111 -25.98 -0.12 18.86
CA ARG A 111 -25.41 0.39 17.60
C ARG A 111 -25.31 1.90 17.69
N ALA A 112 -24.27 2.43 17.06
CA ALA A 112 -24.10 3.87 16.88
C ALA A 112 -23.46 4.13 15.51
N HIS A 113 -23.77 5.28 14.92
CA HIS A 113 -23.12 5.78 13.71
C HIS A 113 -22.00 6.77 14.05
N LEU A 114 -20.80 6.55 13.51
CA LEU A 114 -19.72 7.53 13.56
C LEU A 114 -19.88 8.57 12.44
N PRO A 115 -19.59 9.86 12.71
CA PRO A 115 -19.12 10.43 13.97
C PRO A 115 -20.23 10.91 14.93
N ASP A 116 -21.50 10.89 14.52
CA ASP A 116 -22.54 11.74 15.11
C ASP A 116 -23.31 11.15 16.31
N GLU A 117 -23.39 9.82 16.47
CA GLU A 117 -24.29 9.17 17.43
C GLU A 117 -23.64 8.75 18.77
N LEU A 118 -22.46 9.31 19.10
CA LEU A 118 -21.82 9.06 20.39
C LEU A 118 -22.46 9.94 21.48
N GLN A 119 -23.03 9.29 22.49
CA GLN A 119 -23.69 9.89 23.66
C GLN A 119 -22.71 10.36 24.73
N GLY A 120 -21.48 9.85 24.72
CA GLY A 120 -20.44 10.29 25.64
C GLY A 120 -20.55 9.65 27.02
N ASP A 121 -21.17 8.49 27.14
CA ASP A 121 -21.19 7.62 28.33
C ASP A 121 -20.80 6.16 27.99
N GLU A 122 -20.36 5.91 26.76
CA GLU A 122 -19.95 4.58 26.31
C GLU A 122 -18.77 4.07 27.14
N GLN A 123 -18.75 2.78 27.42
CA GLN A 123 -17.62 2.10 28.06
C GLN A 123 -16.57 1.65 27.05
N ALA A 124 -17.00 1.25 25.85
CA ALA A 124 -16.11 0.86 24.77
C ALA A 124 -16.80 1.01 23.40
N LEU A 125 -16.00 1.24 22.36
CA LEU A 125 -16.41 1.11 20.96
C LEU A 125 -15.86 -0.19 20.39
N LEU A 126 -16.63 -0.78 19.49
CA LEU A 126 -16.29 -1.96 18.71
C LEU A 126 -16.38 -1.57 17.23
N VAL A 127 -15.23 -1.22 16.67
CA VAL A 127 -15.11 -0.82 15.26
C VAL A 127 -14.75 -2.06 14.44
N PRO A 128 -15.43 -2.37 13.33
CA PRO A 128 -15.02 -3.48 12.47
C PRO A 128 -13.53 -3.35 12.08
N ALA A 129 -12.80 -4.46 12.04
CA ALA A 129 -11.41 -4.47 11.60
C ALA A 129 -11.31 -4.67 10.06
N PRO A 130 -10.18 -4.32 9.41
CA PRO A 130 -8.99 -3.66 9.95
C PRO A 130 -9.03 -2.12 9.84
N LEU A 131 -8.32 -1.42 10.73
CA LEU A 131 -8.12 0.02 10.65
C LEU A 131 -6.70 0.37 10.18
N PRO A 132 -6.47 1.45 9.40
CA PRO A 132 -5.13 1.84 9.02
C PRO A 132 -4.37 2.45 10.20
N ILE A 133 -3.05 2.22 10.30
CA ILE A 133 -2.22 2.77 11.38
C ILE A 133 -2.13 4.30 11.35
N THR A 134 -2.50 4.94 10.24
CA THR A 134 -2.55 6.39 10.10
C THR A 134 -3.55 7.04 11.07
N LEU A 135 -4.46 6.25 11.64
CA LEU A 135 -5.37 6.71 12.70
C LEU A 135 -4.70 6.76 14.07
N ILE A 136 -3.54 6.14 14.26
CA ILE A 136 -2.79 6.19 15.52
C ILE A 136 -2.09 7.53 15.61
N THR A 137 -2.56 8.39 16.52
CA THR A 137 -1.97 9.71 16.74
C THR A 137 -0.86 9.69 17.77
N THR A 138 -0.93 8.80 18.77
CA THR A 138 0.07 8.71 19.84
C THR A 138 0.15 7.30 20.40
N ILE A 139 1.38 6.81 20.59
CA ILE A 139 1.69 5.62 21.38
C ILE A 139 2.02 6.06 22.81
N LEU A 140 1.27 5.54 23.78
CA LEU A 140 1.43 5.84 25.20
C LEU A 140 2.12 4.70 25.93
N HIS A 141 3.01 5.06 26.85
CA HIS A 141 3.70 4.17 27.79
C HIS A 141 3.44 4.64 29.23
N ARG A 142 3.48 3.71 30.21
CA ARG A 142 3.21 4.08 31.61
C ARG A 142 4.36 4.86 32.22
N SER A 143 5.59 4.52 31.84
CA SER A 143 6.81 5.13 32.37
C SER A 143 7.84 5.40 31.28
N LYS A 144 8.90 6.13 31.64
CA LYS A 144 10.02 6.41 30.73
C LYS A 144 10.82 5.15 30.42
N GLU A 145 10.92 4.25 31.39
CA GLU A 145 11.62 2.98 31.30
C GLU A 145 10.93 2.07 30.28
N GLU A 146 9.60 1.93 30.36
CA GLU A 146 8.83 1.14 29.39
C GLU A 146 8.93 1.71 27.97
N ARG A 147 8.88 3.03 27.84
CA ARG A 147 9.09 3.70 26.55
C ARG A 147 10.47 3.37 25.99
N SER A 148 11.52 3.54 26.79
CA SER A 148 12.89 3.25 26.36
C SER A 148 13.10 1.78 26.01
N ALA A 149 12.48 0.86 26.76
CA ALA A 149 12.53 -0.57 26.46
C ALA A 149 11.82 -0.89 25.14
N CYS A 150 10.62 -0.32 24.91
CA CYS A 150 9.90 -0.47 23.64
C CYS A 150 10.70 0.10 22.46
N GLU A 151 11.30 1.28 22.62
CA GLU A 151 12.17 1.89 21.60
C GLU A 151 13.43 1.06 21.34
N SER A 152 13.97 0.39 22.36
CA SER A 152 15.10 -0.52 22.22
C SER A 152 14.69 -1.78 21.45
N ASP A 153 13.61 -2.44 21.86
CA ASP A 153 13.10 -3.65 21.21
C ASP A 153 12.74 -3.39 19.74
N ALA A 154 12.21 -2.20 19.41
CA ALA A 154 11.84 -1.84 18.05
C ALA A 154 13.04 -1.80 17.09
N LYS A 155 14.25 -1.51 17.58
CA LYS A 155 15.47 -1.45 16.76
C LYS A 155 15.87 -2.82 16.19
N ASP A 156 15.41 -3.90 16.82
CA ASP A 156 15.63 -5.26 16.33
C ASP A 156 14.79 -5.56 15.06
N PHE A 157 13.84 -4.68 14.71
CA PHE A 157 12.95 -4.84 13.57
C PHE A 157 13.15 -3.71 12.57
N THR A 158 13.76 -4.03 11.43
CA THR A 158 14.03 -3.07 10.34
C THR A 158 12.76 -2.48 9.72
N ASN A 159 11.60 -3.12 9.91
CA ASN A 159 10.35 -2.79 9.24
C ASN A 159 9.33 -2.07 10.14
N VAL A 160 9.72 -1.63 11.34
CA VAL A 160 8.81 -1.00 12.31
C VAL A 160 9.03 0.52 12.28
N PRO A 161 8.13 1.31 11.67
CA PRO A 161 8.25 2.76 11.59
C PRO A 161 7.85 3.45 12.90
N LEU A 162 8.45 3.06 14.03
CA LEU A 162 8.08 3.59 15.35
C LEU A 162 8.30 5.11 15.45
N GLU A 163 9.25 5.65 14.69
CA GLU A 163 9.62 7.07 14.72
C GLU A 163 8.63 7.99 14.02
N SER A 164 7.79 7.48 13.12
CA SER A 164 6.79 8.29 12.42
C SER A 164 5.58 8.62 13.29
N ILE A 165 5.43 7.97 14.45
CA ILE A 165 4.32 8.16 15.37
C ILE A 165 4.80 8.81 16.66
N LYS A 166 4.01 9.77 17.16
CA LYS A 166 4.29 10.45 18.43
C LYS A 166 4.27 9.42 19.57
N ARG A 167 5.30 9.46 20.41
CA ARG A 167 5.42 8.62 21.60
C ARG A 167 5.40 9.49 22.85
N SER A 168 4.61 9.11 23.85
CA SER A 168 4.54 9.88 25.09
C SER A 168 4.38 8.98 26.33
N VAL A 169 4.74 9.54 27.48
CA VAL A 169 4.67 8.87 28.77
C VAL A 169 3.52 9.46 29.55
N SER A 170 2.56 8.63 29.92
CA SER A 170 1.40 9.04 30.72
C SER A 170 0.81 7.82 31.43
N ALA A 171 0.86 7.78 32.76
CA ALA A 171 0.31 6.68 33.55
C ALA A 171 -1.22 6.75 33.70
N LYS A 172 -1.82 7.94 33.64
CA LYS A 172 -3.25 8.17 33.92
C LYS A 172 -4.19 7.38 32.98
N PRO A 173 -3.93 7.27 31.67
CA PRO A 173 -4.75 6.45 30.77
C PRO A 173 -4.73 4.94 31.10
N PHE A 174 -3.72 4.46 31.83
CA PHE A 174 -3.61 3.04 32.23
C PHE A 174 -4.27 2.74 33.59
N SER A 175 -4.77 3.76 34.29
CA SER A 175 -5.32 3.63 35.64
C SER A 175 -6.85 3.68 35.64
N GLY A 176 -7.51 3.05 34.66
CA GLY A 176 -8.96 2.89 34.67
C GLY A 176 -9.45 2.06 35.85
N ALA A 177 -10.76 2.12 36.09
CA ALA A 177 -11.41 1.33 37.14
C ALA A 177 -11.27 -0.17 36.86
N SER A 178 -11.34 -0.96 37.92
CA SER A 178 -11.44 -2.41 37.82
C SER A 178 -12.88 -2.76 37.43
N ALA A 179 -13.12 -3.19 36.19
CA ALA A 179 -14.47 -3.51 35.73
C ALA A 179 -14.43 -4.58 34.60
N PRO A 180 -15.47 -5.43 34.49
CA PRO A 180 -15.67 -6.27 33.31
C PRO A 180 -15.78 -5.39 32.07
N TRP A 181 -14.90 -5.57 31.09
CA TRP A 181 -14.70 -4.62 29.99
C TRP A 181 -15.23 -5.10 28.63
N ILE A 182 -15.54 -6.40 28.46
CA ILE A 182 -16.14 -6.98 27.25
C ILE A 182 -17.34 -7.91 27.53
N ALA A 183 -17.70 -8.14 28.79
CA ALA A 183 -18.87 -8.97 29.12
C ALA A 183 -20.18 -8.20 28.87
N ALA A 184 -20.51 -7.96 27.60
CA ALA A 184 -21.78 -7.39 27.21
C ALA A 184 -22.92 -8.30 27.67
N ARG A 185 -23.90 -7.73 28.37
CA ARG A 185 -25.11 -8.46 28.78
C ARG A 185 -26.06 -8.56 27.59
N GLY A 186 -26.56 -9.76 27.30
CA GLY A 186 -27.78 -9.95 26.48
C GLY A 186 -27.61 -10.29 25.00
N THR A 187 -26.43 -10.16 24.38
CA THR A 187 -26.22 -10.50 22.95
C THR A 187 -24.77 -10.86 22.64
N ALA A 188 -24.56 -11.93 21.87
CA ALA A 188 -23.25 -12.28 21.31
C ALA A 188 -22.86 -11.29 20.19
N LEU A 189 -21.58 -10.94 20.11
CA LEU A 189 -21.06 -10.12 19.02
C LEU A 189 -21.19 -10.85 17.68
N PRO A 190 -21.47 -10.13 16.57
CA PRO A 190 -21.47 -10.75 15.26
C PRO A 190 -20.08 -11.30 14.97
N GLN A 191 -19.98 -12.58 14.61
CA GLN A 191 -18.73 -13.14 14.13
C GLN A 191 -18.38 -12.51 12.78
N ARG A 192 -17.18 -11.95 12.66
CA ARG A 192 -16.65 -11.45 11.39
C ARG A 192 -15.44 -12.27 11.00
N GLN A 193 -15.53 -13.00 9.90
CA GLN A 193 -14.33 -13.57 9.25
C GLN A 193 -13.73 -12.51 8.34
N ILE A 194 -12.44 -12.24 8.51
CA ILE A 194 -11.75 -11.17 7.79
C ILE A 194 -10.65 -11.79 6.93
N PRO A 195 -10.95 -12.14 5.67
CA PRO A 195 -9.94 -12.63 4.74
C PRO A 195 -9.01 -11.47 4.35
N LEU A 196 -7.82 -11.40 4.98
CA LEU A 196 -6.84 -10.36 4.66
C LEU A 196 -5.97 -10.69 3.44
N GLY A 197 -6.01 -11.93 2.95
CA GLY A 197 -5.19 -12.39 1.83
C GLY A 197 -5.26 -11.48 0.61
N ARG A 198 -6.45 -11.32 0.05
CA ARG A 198 -6.67 -10.53 -1.17
C ARG A 198 -6.26 -9.08 -0.99
N VAL A 199 -6.66 -8.44 0.11
CA VAL A 199 -6.34 -7.03 0.36
C VAL A 199 -4.84 -6.82 0.60
N GLN A 200 -4.14 -7.78 1.23
CA GLN A 200 -2.68 -7.78 1.33
C GLN A 200 -2.00 -7.93 -0.04
N ALA A 201 -2.54 -8.77 -0.93
CA ALA A 201 -2.02 -8.87 -2.30
C ALA A 201 -2.25 -7.58 -3.09
N ALA A 202 -3.44 -7.00 -2.99
CA ALA A 202 -3.78 -5.72 -3.62
C ALA A 202 -2.81 -4.61 -3.18
N GLY A 203 -2.49 -4.53 -1.88
CA GLY A 203 -1.47 -3.61 -1.38
C GLY A 203 -0.08 -3.82 -1.99
N ALA A 204 0.34 -5.07 -2.17
CA ALA A 204 1.61 -5.35 -2.84
C ALA A 204 1.56 -5.03 -4.34
N VAL A 205 0.42 -5.25 -5.01
CA VAL A 205 0.24 -4.90 -6.43
C VAL A 205 0.40 -3.39 -6.61
N MET A 206 -0.24 -2.58 -5.75
CA MET A 206 -0.07 -1.13 -5.75
C MET A 206 1.40 -0.73 -5.64
N ALA A 207 2.15 -1.32 -4.70
CA ALA A 207 3.56 -1.03 -4.49
C ALA A 207 4.43 -1.43 -5.69
N MET A 208 4.29 -2.67 -6.17
CA MET A 208 5.11 -3.20 -7.25
C MET A 208 4.88 -2.46 -8.56
N LEU A 209 3.62 -2.15 -8.90
CA LEU A 209 3.30 -1.38 -10.10
C LEU A 209 3.79 0.07 -10.00
N LEU A 210 3.82 0.66 -8.79
CA LEU A 210 4.42 1.98 -8.59
C LEU A 210 5.94 1.97 -8.86
N HIS A 211 6.66 0.95 -8.37
CA HIS A 211 8.10 0.80 -8.65
C HIS A 211 8.40 0.60 -10.13
N PHE A 212 7.56 -0.15 -10.84
CA PHE A 212 7.64 -0.27 -12.30
C PHE A 212 7.06 0.91 -13.07
N GLY A 213 6.37 1.86 -12.40
CA GLY A 213 5.74 3.03 -13.01
C GLY A 213 6.68 3.92 -13.82
N ASN A 214 8.00 3.76 -13.62
CA ASN A 214 9.04 4.45 -14.39
C ASN A 214 9.54 3.66 -15.61
N LEU A 215 8.91 2.56 -16.06
CA LEU A 215 9.28 1.86 -17.31
C LEU A 215 8.70 2.53 -18.56
N GLY A 216 7.41 2.86 -18.57
CA GLY A 216 6.74 3.42 -19.74
C GLY A 216 5.34 3.94 -19.41
N GLN A 217 4.54 4.16 -20.45
CA GLN A 217 3.18 4.68 -20.28
C GLN A 217 2.21 3.62 -19.74
N GLN A 218 2.38 2.34 -20.13
CA GLN A 218 1.50 1.28 -19.64
C GLN A 218 1.69 1.07 -18.13
N SER A 219 2.89 1.27 -17.61
CA SER A 219 3.23 1.14 -16.19
C SER A 219 2.64 2.29 -15.38
N VAL A 220 2.67 3.51 -15.91
CA VAL A 220 1.96 4.64 -15.30
C VAL A 220 0.46 4.35 -15.25
N ALA A 221 -0.12 3.86 -16.36
CA ALA A 221 -1.52 3.50 -16.43
C ALA A 221 -1.89 2.36 -15.46
N ALA A 222 -1.10 1.29 -15.40
CA ALA A 222 -1.30 0.17 -14.48
C ALA A 222 -1.18 0.59 -13.01
N ALA A 223 -0.21 1.45 -12.67
CA ALA A 223 -0.11 2.03 -11.34
C ALA A 223 -1.37 2.85 -11.00
N ARG A 224 -1.85 3.71 -11.90
CA ARG A 224 -3.11 4.46 -11.71
C ARG A 224 -4.29 3.52 -11.48
N MET A 225 -4.46 2.50 -12.33
CA MET A 225 -5.52 1.50 -12.21
C MET A 225 -5.52 0.80 -10.85
N ALA A 226 -4.34 0.49 -10.30
CA ALA A 226 -4.23 -0.17 -9.00
C ALA A 226 -4.65 0.73 -7.83
N PHE A 227 -4.32 2.02 -7.86
CA PHE A 227 -4.64 2.95 -6.77
C PHE A 227 -6.05 3.56 -6.87
N ASP A 228 -6.56 3.75 -8.09
CA ASP A 228 -7.78 4.51 -8.39
C ASP A 228 -8.84 3.64 -9.10
N ALA A 229 -8.88 2.35 -8.78
CA ALA A 229 -9.67 1.31 -9.45
C ALA A 229 -11.17 1.64 -9.65
N GLU A 230 -11.78 2.39 -8.73
CA GLU A 230 -13.19 2.82 -8.81
C GLU A 230 -13.46 3.79 -9.96
N SER A 231 -12.50 4.68 -10.20
CA SER A 231 -12.60 5.75 -11.20
C SER A 231 -11.96 5.38 -12.53
N SER A 232 -11.22 4.28 -12.56
CA SER A 232 -10.50 3.85 -13.75
C SER A 232 -11.44 3.14 -14.70
N ALA A 233 -11.94 3.86 -15.71
CA ALA A 233 -12.40 3.21 -16.93
C ALA A 233 -11.26 2.34 -17.49
N ALA A 234 -11.59 1.23 -18.15
CA ALA A 234 -10.60 0.43 -18.87
C ALA A 234 -9.89 1.36 -19.86
N SER A 235 -8.62 1.67 -19.59
CA SER A 235 -7.82 2.47 -20.53
C SER A 235 -7.50 1.59 -21.73
N SER A 236 -7.76 2.10 -22.94
CA SER A 236 -7.30 1.50 -24.18
C SER A 236 -5.78 1.38 -24.27
N ASP A 237 -5.05 2.06 -23.38
CA ASP A 237 -3.59 2.18 -23.42
C ASP A 237 -2.86 1.05 -22.68
N VAL A 238 -3.58 0.05 -22.17
CA VAL A 238 -3.00 -1.07 -21.41
C VAL A 238 -3.27 -2.39 -22.14
N ASP A 239 -2.27 -3.28 -22.11
CA ASP A 239 -2.40 -4.62 -22.67
C ASP A 239 -3.64 -5.37 -22.15
N PRO A 240 -4.39 -6.10 -23.01
CA PRO A 240 -5.59 -6.84 -22.62
C PRO A 240 -5.39 -7.77 -21.42
N LEU A 241 -4.21 -8.37 -21.25
CA LEU A 241 -3.91 -9.23 -20.10
C LEU A 241 -4.13 -8.51 -18.76
N LEU A 242 -3.83 -7.21 -18.72
CA LEU A 242 -3.87 -6.37 -17.52
C LEU A 242 -5.17 -5.55 -17.41
N ALA A 243 -6.01 -5.54 -18.46
CA ALA A 243 -7.25 -4.74 -18.49
C ALA A 243 -8.23 -5.10 -17.36
N TYR A 244 -8.14 -6.31 -16.83
CA TYR A 244 -8.96 -6.80 -15.72
C TYR A 244 -8.49 -6.31 -14.33
N LEU A 245 -7.33 -5.65 -14.23
CA LEU A 245 -6.75 -5.18 -12.96
C LEU A 245 -7.72 -4.30 -12.14
N PRO A 246 -8.40 -3.26 -12.67
CA PRO A 246 -9.34 -2.46 -11.89
C PRO A 246 -10.46 -3.30 -11.27
N GLN A 247 -11.02 -4.24 -12.04
CA GLN A 247 -12.07 -5.12 -11.56
C GLN A 247 -11.56 -6.04 -10.45
N TRP A 248 -10.37 -6.64 -10.60
CA TRP A 248 -9.76 -7.45 -9.56
C TRP A 248 -9.47 -6.64 -8.28
N MET A 249 -9.05 -5.39 -8.41
CA MET A 249 -8.81 -4.49 -7.27
C MET A 249 -10.11 -4.05 -6.58
N TRP A 250 -11.20 -3.86 -7.32
CA TRP A 250 -12.44 -3.30 -6.79
C TRP A 250 -13.48 -4.33 -6.33
N SER A 251 -13.72 -5.38 -7.10
CA SER A 251 -14.87 -6.28 -6.94
C SER A 251 -14.60 -7.46 -5.99
N THR A 252 -15.67 -8.02 -5.37
CA THR A 252 -15.56 -9.20 -4.49
C THR A 252 -16.85 -10.06 -4.48
N PRO A 253 -16.77 -11.36 -4.85
CA PRO A 253 -15.72 -11.93 -5.67
C PRO A 253 -15.77 -11.35 -7.10
N PRO A 254 -14.62 -11.23 -7.77
CA PRO A 254 -14.55 -10.81 -9.16
C PRO A 254 -15.35 -11.76 -10.07
N HIS A 255 -16.19 -11.21 -10.97
CA HIS A 255 -16.70 -12.01 -12.08
C HIS A 255 -15.53 -12.44 -12.95
N PRO A 256 -15.33 -13.74 -13.22
CA PRO A 256 -14.19 -14.18 -13.99
C PRO A 256 -14.14 -13.45 -15.34
N PRO A 257 -12.95 -13.07 -15.83
CA PRO A 257 -12.84 -12.41 -17.12
C PRO A 257 -13.38 -13.31 -18.23
N GLU A 258 -13.91 -12.73 -19.31
CA GLU A 258 -14.44 -13.51 -20.42
C GLU A 258 -13.32 -14.15 -21.24
N GLU A 259 -12.20 -13.45 -21.41
CA GLU A 259 -11.06 -13.92 -22.19
C GLU A 259 -10.31 -15.06 -21.48
N VAL A 260 -10.08 -16.17 -22.20
CA VAL A 260 -9.39 -17.37 -21.72
C VAL A 260 -8.02 -17.05 -21.07
N VAL A 261 -7.20 -16.23 -21.72
CA VAL A 261 -5.84 -15.93 -21.23
C VAL A 261 -5.89 -15.09 -19.95
N GLN A 262 -6.84 -14.15 -19.86
CA GLN A 262 -7.08 -13.40 -18.64
C GLN A 262 -7.56 -14.32 -17.51
N ARG A 263 -8.43 -15.30 -17.80
CA ARG A 263 -8.88 -16.29 -16.80
C ARG A 263 -7.72 -17.10 -16.26
N LEU A 264 -6.82 -17.56 -17.12
CA LEU A 264 -5.61 -18.28 -16.70
C LEU A 264 -4.72 -17.40 -15.82
N PHE A 265 -4.45 -16.16 -16.23
CA PHE A 265 -3.57 -15.26 -15.50
C PHE A 265 -4.14 -14.85 -14.14
N TRP A 266 -5.37 -14.33 -14.11
CA TRP A 266 -6.01 -13.88 -12.87
C TRP A 266 -6.44 -15.05 -11.97
N GLY A 267 -6.76 -16.20 -12.56
CA GLY A 267 -6.93 -17.45 -11.80
C GLY A 267 -5.64 -17.87 -11.10
N THR A 268 -4.47 -17.70 -11.74
CA THR A 268 -3.16 -17.92 -11.11
C THR A 268 -2.92 -16.95 -9.96
N VAL A 269 -3.25 -15.67 -10.14
CA VAL A 269 -3.18 -14.65 -9.09
C VAL A 269 -4.04 -15.05 -7.89
N ASP A 270 -5.30 -15.43 -8.11
CA ASP A 270 -6.22 -15.83 -7.05
C ASP A 270 -5.73 -17.10 -6.33
N LYS A 271 -5.18 -18.08 -7.05
CA LYS A 271 -4.59 -19.29 -6.45
C LYS A 271 -3.39 -19.00 -5.55
N LEU A 272 -2.53 -18.06 -5.95
CA LEU A 272 -1.42 -17.60 -5.10
C LEU A 272 -1.92 -16.89 -3.84
N VAL A 273 -2.98 -16.08 -3.95
CA VAL A 273 -3.61 -15.41 -2.81
C VAL A 273 -4.23 -16.42 -1.84
N GLU A 274 -4.97 -17.41 -2.36
CA GLU A 274 -5.56 -18.50 -1.58
C GLU A 274 -4.48 -19.31 -0.86
N TRP A 275 -3.44 -19.73 -1.59
CA TRP A 275 -2.30 -20.48 -1.05
C TRP A 275 -1.67 -19.73 0.13
N ARG A 276 -1.31 -18.46 -0.04
CA ARG A 276 -0.69 -17.65 1.01
C ARG A 276 -1.60 -17.52 2.24
N SER A 277 -2.91 -17.44 2.03
CA SER A 277 -3.89 -17.27 3.11
C SER A 277 -4.20 -18.57 3.85
N SER A 278 -4.00 -19.72 3.20
CA SER A 278 -4.30 -21.04 3.75
C SER A 278 -3.37 -21.46 4.90
N GLY A 279 -2.17 -20.87 4.98
CA GLY A 279 -1.13 -21.27 5.93
C GLY A 279 -0.56 -22.67 5.70
N VAL A 280 -0.90 -23.33 4.59
CA VAL A 280 -0.37 -24.62 4.18
C VAL A 280 1.07 -24.46 3.69
N ALA A 281 1.98 -25.30 4.17
CA ALA A 281 3.38 -25.34 3.72
C ALA A 281 3.52 -26.09 2.38
N ALA A 282 2.79 -25.64 1.35
CA ALA A 282 2.95 -26.10 -0.02
C ALA A 282 3.90 -25.15 -0.77
N ASP A 283 4.59 -25.66 -1.79
CA ASP A 283 5.35 -24.82 -2.72
C ASP A 283 4.37 -24.01 -3.59
N PRO A 284 4.47 -22.66 -3.63
CA PRO A 284 3.60 -21.84 -4.46
C PRO A 284 3.67 -22.20 -5.94
N LEU A 285 4.83 -22.68 -6.43
CA LEU A 285 5.00 -23.06 -7.83
C LEU A 285 4.22 -24.32 -8.18
N ALA A 286 4.16 -25.29 -7.26
CA ALA A 286 3.34 -26.49 -7.43
C ALA A 286 1.83 -26.14 -7.53
N VAL A 287 1.36 -25.20 -6.72
CA VAL A 287 -0.04 -24.72 -6.78
C VAL A 287 -0.41 -24.16 -8.15
N ILE A 288 0.54 -23.46 -8.80
CA ILE A 288 0.33 -22.92 -10.15
C ILE A 288 0.26 -24.05 -11.18
N LEU A 289 1.16 -25.03 -11.10
CA LEU A 289 1.17 -26.17 -12.02
C LEU A 289 -0.11 -27.01 -11.91
N ASP A 290 -0.61 -27.22 -10.69
CA ASP A 290 -1.88 -27.90 -10.45
C ASP A 290 -3.06 -27.11 -11.03
N HIS A 291 -3.06 -25.78 -10.87
CA HIS A 291 -4.06 -24.92 -11.49
C HIS A 291 -4.04 -25.00 -13.02
N PHE A 292 -2.86 -25.03 -13.64
CA PHE A 292 -2.72 -25.19 -15.09
C PHE A 292 -3.22 -26.55 -15.57
N ALA A 293 -2.95 -27.63 -14.83
CA ALA A 293 -3.46 -28.96 -15.16
C ALA A 293 -4.99 -29.00 -15.11
N ALA A 294 -5.60 -28.42 -14.06
CA ALA A 294 -7.05 -28.34 -13.93
C ALA A 294 -7.69 -27.52 -15.07
N MET A 295 -7.12 -26.36 -15.39
CA MET A 295 -7.66 -25.52 -16.47
C MET A 295 -7.41 -26.10 -17.85
N GLY A 296 -6.29 -26.79 -18.06
CA GLY A 296 -5.98 -27.46 -19.33
C GLY A 296 -7.06 -28.43 -19.81
N ALA A 297 -7.77 -29.08 -18.88
CA ALA A 297 -8.87 -29.99 -19.19
C ALA A 297 -10.09 -29.31 -19.83
N GLU A 298 -10.25 -27.99 -19.65
CA GLU A 298 -11.37 -27.19 -20.16
C GLU A 298 -11.01 -26.36 -21.40
N LEU A 299 -9.74 -26.40 -21.83
CA LEU A 299 -9.23 -25.63 -22.96
C LEU A 299 -9.33 -26.41 -24.27
N ASP A 300 -9.37 -25.70 -25.39
CA ASP A 300 -9.21 -26.31 -26.71
C ASP A 300 -7.83 -27.00 -26.85
N GLU A 301 -7.72 -27.95 -27.77
CA GLU A 301 -6.53 -28.79 -27.94
C GLU A 301 -5.25 -27.97 -28.19
N ARG A 302 -5.35 -26.88 -28.96
CA ARG A 302 -4.21 -26.03 -29.29
C ARG A 302 -3.71 -25.26 -28.07
N MET A 303 -4.62 -24.66 -27.32
CA MET A 303 -4.31 -23.90 -26.11
C MET A 303 -3.81 -24.84 -25.00
N ASN A 304 -4.45 -25.98 -24.82
CA ASN A 304 -4.02 -27.00 -23.86
C ASN A 304 -2.62 -27.52 -24.19
N SER A 305 -2.32 -27.79 -25.46
CA SER A 305 -0.98 -28.18 -25.91
C SER A 305 0.07 -27.09 -25.61
N THR A 306 -0.29 -25.82 -25.82
CA THR A 306 0.58 -24.68 -25.51
C THR A 306 0.82 -24.54 -24.00
N LEU A 307 -0.24 -24.64 -23.19
CA LEU A 307 -0.16 -24.58 -21.73
C LEU A 307 0.64 -25.76 -21.16
N SER A 308 0.39 -26.98 -21.63
CA SER A 308 1.13 -28.19 -21.26
C SER A 308 2.63 -28.09 -21.58
N LYS A 309 2.97 -27.48 -22.73
CA LYS A 309 4.36 -27.21 -23.11
C LYS A 309 5.01 -26.20 -22.17
N LEU A 310 4.30 -25.13 -21.81
CA LEU A 310 4.76 -24.15 -20.82
C LEU A 310 4.96 -24.81 -19.45
N SER A 311 3.97 -25.54 -18.93
CA SER A 311 4.06 -26.24 -17.64
C SER A 311 5.27 -27.15 -17.57
N ARG A 312 5.55 -27.92 -18.63
CA ARG A 312 6.74 -28.77 -18.69
C ARG A 312 8.05 -27.98 -18.61
N ASP A 313 8.14 -26.85 -19.33
CA ASP A 313 9.32 -26.00 -19.28
C ASP A 313 9.48 -25.35 -17.89
N LEU A 314 8.39 -24.96 -17.24
CA LEU A 314 8.40 -24.43 -15.86
C LEU A 314 8.82 -25.50 -14.84
N THR A 315 8.37 -26.74 -14.97
CA THR A 315 8.82 -27.86 -14.12
C THR A 315 10.31 -28.13 -14.30
N ASN A 316 10.81 -28.09 -15.53
CA ASN A 316 12.24 -28.31 -15.81
C ASN A 316 13.12 -27.17 -15.26
N LEU A 317 12.61 -25.95 -15.17
CA LEU A 317 13.31 -24.82 -14.55
C LEU A 317 13.54 -25.02 -13.04
N ALA A 318 12.67 -25.75 -12.37
CA ALA A 318 12.85 -26.10 -10.95
C ALA A 318 13.91 -27.20 -10.73
N GLY A 319 14.51 -27.76 -11.80
CA GLY A 319 15.58 -28.76 -11.77
C GLY A 319 16.91 -28.25 -12.37
N ILE A 320 17.82 -29.17 -12.74
CA ILE A 320 19.05 -28.82 -13.48
C ILE A 320 18.65 -28.45 -14.91
N ALA A 321 18.53 -27.16 -15.19
CA ALA A 321 18.07 -26.68 -16.48
C ALA A 321 19.19 -26.76 -17.55
N ASP A 322 18.96 -27.53 -18.61
CA ASP A 322 19.83 -27.58 -19.80
C ASP A 322 19.70 -26.32 -20.70
N ARG A 323 18.78 -25.39 -20.39
CA ARG A 323 18.42 -24.26 -21.25
C ARG A 323 18.66 -22.91 -20.59
N THR A 324 19.11 -21.95 -21.39
CA THR A 324 19.29 -20.57 -20.94
C THR A 324 17.94 -19.84 -20.82
N ALA A 325 17.87 -18.81 -19.96
CA ALA A 325 16.67 -17.97 -19.84
C ALA A 325 16.26 -17.32 -21.18
N THR A 326 17.24 -16.97 -22.02
CA THR A 326 17.02 -16.40 -23.35
C THR A 326 16.23 -17.35 -24.26
N GLU A 327 16.65 -18.62 -24.35
CA GLU A 327 15.96 -19.64 -25.16
C GLU A 327 14.50 -19.82 -24.72
N LEU A 328 14.22 -19.73 -23.42
CA LEU A 328 12.86 -19.83 -22.89
C LEU A 328 12.00 -18.61 -23.29
N PHE A 329 12.56 -17.40 -23.24
CA PHE A 329 11.85 -16.19 -23.68
C PHE A 329 11.64 -16.10 -25.20
N GLU A 330 12.51 -16.74 -25.99
CA GLU A 330 12.32 -16.94 -27.44
C GLU A 330 11.19 -17.93 -27.72
N ARG A 331 11.17 -19.05 -27.00
CA ARG A 331 10.14 -20.09 -27.15
C ARG A 331 8.76 -19.63 -26.72
N HIS A 332 8.68 -18.75 -25.73
CA HIS A 332 7.46 -18.26 -25.12
C HIS A 332 7.37 -16.73 -25.22
N PRO A 333 6.93 -16.17 -26.37
CA PRO A 333 6.98 -14.73 -26.62
C PRO A 333 5.81 -13.94 -26.02
N LYS A 334 4.82 -14.61 -25.41
CA LYS A 334 3.59 -13.96 -24.93
C LYS A 334 3.74 -13.49 -23.47
N PRO A 335 3.12 -12.35 -23.09
CA PRO A 335 3.30 -11.78 -21.75
C PRO A 335 2.93 -12.72 -20.60
N PHE A 336 1.81 -13.45 -20.72
CA PHE A 336 1.43 -14.47 -19.75
C PHE A 336 2.56 -15.48 -19.48
N SER A 337 3.10 -16.09 -20.54
CA SER A 337 4.14 -17.11 -20.41
C SER A 337 5.46 -16.54 -19.88
N ARG A 338 5.83 -15.32 -20.28
CA ARG A 338 7.04 -14.64 -19.79
C ARG A 338 6.94 -14.24 -18.33
N ALA A 339 5.77 -13.79 -17.89
CA ALA A 339 5.51 -13.50 -16.49
C ALA A 339 5.63 -14.77 -15.62
N MET A 340 5.14 -15.91 -16.11
CA MET A 340 5.32 -17.21 -15.44
C MET A 340 6.79 -17.63 -15.38
N LEU A 341 7.52 -17.51 -16.49
CA LEU A 341 8.95 -17.80 -16.52
C LEU A 341 9.71 -16.94 -15.50
N LEU A 342 9.40 -15.63 -15.41
CA LEU A 342 10.00 -14.75 -14.42
C LEU A 342 9.71 -15.18 -12.98
N LEU A 343 8.48 -15.61 -12.69
CA LEU A 343 8.07 -16.10 -11.37
C LEU A 343 8.82 -17.38 -10.95
N PHE A 344 9.12 -18.26 -11.89
CA PHE A 344 9.89 -19.48 -11.65
C PHE A 344 11.40 -19.24 -11.62
N LEU A 345 11.89 -18.20 -12.32
CA LEU A 345 13.32 -17.88 -12.43
C LEU A 345 13.82 -16.96 -11.31
N ARG A 346 12.95 -16.25 -10.60
CA ARG A 346 13.32 -15.24 -9.60
C ARG A 346 12.66 -15.54 -8.26
N GLU A 347 13.43 -15.43 -7.19
CA GLU A 347 12.96 -15.84 -5.86
C GLU A 347 12.23 -14.71 -5.16
N SER A 348 12.56 -13.44 -5.44
CA SER A 348 12.05 -12.30 -4.69
C SER A 348 11.58 -11.11 -5.54
N CYS A 349 10.67 -10.29 -4.99
CA CYS A 349 10.27 -9.01 -5.59
C CYS A 349 11.47 -8.08 -5.87
N ALA A 350 12.48 -8.10 -5.00
CA ALA A 350 13.69 -7.28 -5.16
C ALA A 350 14.49 -7.69 -6.41
N GLU A 351 14.71 -8.99 -6.60
CA GLU A 351 15.38 -9.51 -7.81
C GLU A 351 14.60 -9.17 -9.09
N LEU A 352 13.26 -9.24 -9.06
CA LEU A 352 12.44 -8.87 -10.21
C LEU A 352 12.65 -7.40 -10.61
N LEU A 353 12.75 -6.49 -9.64
CA LEU A 353 12.95 -5.06 -9.90
C LEU A 353 14.32 -4.74 -10.51
N GLU A 354 15.35 -5.47 -10.10
CA GLU A 354 16.70 -5.35 -10.62
C GLU A 354 16.88 -6.05 -11.97
N PHE A 355 16.06 -7.05 -12.28
CA PHE A 355 16.20 -7.83 -13.49
C PHE A 355 15.80 -7.06 -14.76
N LYS A 356 16.71 -6.98 -15.72
CA LYS A 356 16.51 -6.39 -17.05
C LYS A 356 16.91 -7.38 -18.14
N HIS A 357 16.06 -7.52 -19.17
CA HIS A 357 16.34 -8.39 -20.31
C HIS A 357 15.80 -7.77 -21.60
N ALA A 358 16.60 -7.79 -22.67
CA ALA A 358 16.29 -7.10 -23.93
C ALA A 358 15.03 -7.60 -24.64
N MET A 359 14.65 -8.86 -24.40
CA MET A 359 13.45 -9.45 -24.98
C MET A 359 12.16 -9.12 -24.23
N LEU A 360 12.26 -8.66 -22.97
CA LEU A 360 11.09 -8.44 -22.14
C LEU A 360 10.47 -7.07 -22.40
N THR A 361 9.15 -7.06 -22.50
CA THR A 361 8.34 -5.87 -22.72
C THR A 361 7.90 -5.27 -21.38
N GLU A 362 7.38 -4.05 -21.43
CA GLU A 362 6.76 -3.40 -20.26
C GLU A 362 5.66 -4.28 -19.64
N THR A 363 4.78 -4.85 -20.47
CA THR A 363 3.71 -5.74 -20.04
C THR A 363 4.24 -6.98 -19.32
N ASP A 364 5.34 -7.57 -19.80
CA ASP A 364 5.94 -8.77 -19.18
C ASP A 364 6.34 -8.49 -17.72
N TYR A 365 6.94 -7.32 -17.45
CA TYR A 365 7.30 -6.89 -16.11
C TYR A 365 6.10 -6.59 -15.22
N LEU A 366 5.07 -5.93 -15.77
CA LEU A 366 3.86 -5.60 -15.02
C LEU A 366 3.06 -6.85 -14.63
N ALA A 367 2.93 -7.80 -15.55
CA ALA A 367 2.29 -9.09 -15.28
C ALA A 367 3.07 -9.89 -14.23
N ALA A 368 4.41 -9.94 -14.33
CA ALA A 368 5.25 -10.58 -13.31
C ALA A 368 5.09 -9.88 -11.94
N ALA A 369 5.11 -8.55 -11.91
CA ALA A 369 4.94 -7.75 -10.69
C ALA A 369 3.65 -8.10 -9.94
N ILE A 370 2.54 -8.33 -10.66
CA ILE A 370 1.26 -8.74 -10.06
C ILE A 370 1.36 -10.15 -9.44
N LEU A 371 2.01 -11.10 -10.12
CA LEU A 371 2.19 -12.46 -9.60
C LEU A 371 3.07 -12.49 -8.35
N PHE A 372 4.18 -11.77 -8.37
CA PHE A 372 5.06 -11.62 -7.21
C PHE A 372 4.33 -10.96 -6.04
N ALA A 373 3.55 -9.91 -6.32
CA ALA A 373 2.72 -9.26 -5.32
C ALA A 373 1.64 -10.20 -4.73
N ALA A 374 1.05 -11.08 -5.54
CA ALA A 374 0.09 -12.07 -5.06
C ALA A 374 0.74 -13.11 -4.13
N ARG A 375 1.93 -13.58 -4.53
CA ARG A 375 2.75 -14.57 -3.81
C ARG A 375 3.28 -14.03 -2.48
N ASP A 376 3.81 -12.80 -2.47
CA ASP A 376 4.51 -12.25 -1.29
C ASP A 376 3.53 -11.44 -0.42
N GLY A 377 2.64 -10.68 -1.05
CA GLY A 377 1.73 -9.74 -0.41
C GLY A 377 2.41 -8.61 0.34
N TRP A 378 1.61 -7.65 0.79
CA TRP A 378 2.11 -6.37 1.31
C TRP A 378 3.09 -6.54 2.47
N LEU A 379 2.74 -7.31 3.49
CA LEU A 379 3.64 -7.56 4.62
C LEU A 379 4.92 -8.32 4.23
N GLY A 380 4.86 -9.15 3.18
CA GLY A 380 6.00 -9.91 2.67
C GLY A 380 6.96 -9.08 1.81
N LEU A 381 6.56 -7.89 1.36
CA LEU A 381 7.43 -7.04 0.56
C LEU A 381 8.64 -6.54 1.37
N PRO A 382 9.84 -6.50 0.75
CA PRO A 382 11.00 -5.83 1.32
C PRO A 382 10.66 -4.41 1.77
N VAL A 383 11.23 -4.00 2.91
CA VAL A 383 10.95 -2.70 3.55
C VAL A 383 11.24 -1.54 2.59
N THR A 384 12.33 -1.63 1.84
CA THR A 384 12.73 -0.65 0.82
C THR A 384 11.64 -0.39 -0.22
N LEU A 385 10.79 -1.38 -0.50
CA LEU A 385 9.68 -1.23 -1.44
C LEU A 385 8.45 -0.56 -0.81
N ARG A 386 8.36 -0.53 0.52
CA ARG A 386 7.26 0.07 1.28
C ARG A 386 7.56 1.50 1.77
N GLU A 387 8.83 1.90 1.76
CA GLU A 387 9.32 3.21 2.20
C GLU A 387 9.26 4.33 1.14
N LEU A 388 8.71 4.06 -0.05
CA LEU A 388 8.55 5.10 -1.05
C LEU A 388 7.65 6.23 -0.50
N PRO A 389 8.03 7.52 -0.62
CA PRO A 389 7.30 8.61 0.01
C PRO A 389 5.79 8.62 -0.30
N GLY A 390 4.97 8.58 0.76
CA GLY A 390 3.50 8.53 0.70
C GLY A 390 2.90 7.13 0.56
N LEU A 391 3.70 6.11 0.22
CA LEU A 391 3.21 4.74 0.02
C LEU A 391 2.77 4.09 1.35
N SER A 392 3.55 4.28 2.41
CA SER A 392 3.31 3.73 3.75
C SER A 392 2.02 4.23 4.41
N GLU A 393 1.48 5.36 3.96
CA GLU A 393 0.20 5.92 4.41
C GLU A 393 -0.94 5.55 3.44
N SER A 394 -0.68 5.72 2.14
CA SER A 394 -1.65 5.57 1.06
C SER A 394 -2.11 4.13 0.85
N VAL A 395 -1.20 3.15 0.92
CA VAL A 395 -1.52 1.74 0.71
C VAL A 395 -2.33 1.17 1.87
N PRO A 396 -1.92 1.29 3.16
CA PRO A 396 -2.71 0.70 4.23
C PRO A 396 -4.12 1.30 4.37
N ALA A 397 -4.28 2.60 4.13
CA ALA A 397 -5.60 3.23 4.07
C ALA A 397 -6.50 2.62 2.99
N ARG A 398 -5.95 2.34 1.80
CA ARG A 398 -6.68 1.69 0.70
C ARG A 398 -6.97 0.21 0.97
N ILE A 399 -6.02 -0.52 1.56
CA ILE A 399 -6.22 -1.92 1.97
C ILE A 399 -7.35 -2.00 3.00
N ALA A 400 -7.37 -1.11 3.99
CA ALA A 400 -8.44 -1.04 4.99
C ALA A 400 -9.79 -0.73 4.33
N ALA A 401 -9.86 0.33 3.52
CA ALA A 401 -11.07 0.70 2.78
C ALA A 401 -11.59 -0.44 1.89
N GLN A 402 -10.68 -1.13 1.18
CA GLN A 402 -11.02 -2.30 0.38
C GLN A 402 -11.59 -3.41 1.26
N SER A 403 -10.92 -3.77 2.37
CA SER A 403 -11.40 -4.82 3.27
C SER A 403 -12.81 -4.51 3.81
N HIS A 404 -13.08 -3.26 4.18
CA HIS A 404 -14.39 -2.84 4.65
C HIS A 404 -15.49 -2.93 3.59
N ARG A 405 -15.17 -2.63 2.31
CA ARG A 405 -16.08 -2.87 1.18
C ARG A 405 -16.35 -4.36 0.97
N GLN A 406 -15.31 -5.19 0.97
CA GLN A 406 -15.44 -6.65 0.79
C GLN A 406 -16.31 -7.30 1.87
N GLN A 407 -16.17 -6.81 3.11
CA GLN A 407 -16.96 -7.29 4.25
C GLN A 407 -18.36 -6.66 4.34
N GLN A 408 -18.70 -5.71 3.46
CA GLN A 408 -19.92 -4.90 3.55
C GLN A 408 -20.13 -4.34 4.97
N SER A 409 -19.05 -3.88 5.60
CA SER A 409 -19.06 -3.51 7.02
C SER A 409 -19.79 -2.20 7.33
N GLY A 410 -20.14 -1.42 6.30
CA GLY A 410 -20.69 -0.07 6.45
C GLY A 410 -19.67 0.99 6.83
N ILE A 411 -18.41 0.62 7.12
CA ILE A 411 -17.33 1.55 7.45
C ILE A 411 -16.73 2.16 6.18
N GLY A 412 -16.59 3.48 6.20
CA GLY A 412 -15.91 4.29 5.20
C GLY A 412 -14.84 5.18 5.83
N PHE A 413 -13.95 5.69 4.98
CA PHE A 413 -12.90 6.62 5.37
C PHE A 413 -13.03 7.90 4.53
N SER A 414 -13.26 9.04 5.19
CA SER A 414 -13.45 10.34 4.52
C SER A 414 -12.14 10.97 4.04
N ALA A 415 -11.00 10.54 4.58
CA ALA A 415 -9.68 11.06 4.25
C ALA A 415 -8.72 9.92 3.86
N ILE A 416 -8.82 9.44 2.62
CA ILE A 416 -7.82 8.51 2.06
C ILE A 416 -6.66 9.35 1.49
N PRO A 417 -5.39 9.14 1.92
CA PRO A 417 -4.26 9.87 1.40
C PRO A 417 -4.17 9.78 -0.13
N GLU A 418 -3.69 10.85 -0.78
CA GLU A 418 -3.46 10.83 -2.23
C GLU A 418 -2.52 9.69 -2.63
N ARG A 419 -2.69 9.17 -3.85
CA ARG A 419 -1.78 8.14 -4.33
C ARG A 419 -0.39 8.72 -4.59
N PRO A 420 0.68 8.00 -4.23
CA PRO A 420 2.01 8.32 -4.74
C PRO A 420 2.02 8.15 -6.27
N LYS A 421 2.70 9.07 -6.95
CA LYS A 421 2.86 9.06 -8.41
C LYS A 421 4.26 8.58 -8.80
N PRO A 422 4.43 7.75 -9.85
CA PRO A 422 5.75 7.49 -10.42
C PRO A 422 6.44 8.80 -10.84
N ILE A 423 7.78 8.81 -10.88
CA ILE A 423 8.56 9.98 -11.34
C ILE A 423 8.22 10.30 -12.80
N ARG A 424 8.03 9.27 -13.66
CA ARG A 424 7.58 9.47 -15.04
C ARG A 424 6.28 10.27 -15.09
N GLU A 425 5.32 9.95 -14.23
CA GLU A 425 4.03 10.64 -14.20
C GLU A 425 4.17 12.09 -13.74
N LEU A 426 4.96 12.34 -12.70
CA LEU A 426 5.21 13.71 -12.22
C LEU A 426 5.95 14.58 -13.25
N LEU A 427 6.75 13.94 -14.10
CA LEU A 427 7.47 14.58 -15.21
C LEU A 427 6.70 14.50 -16.53
N ALA A 428 5.43 14.09 -16.56
CA ALA A 428 4.64 14.15 -17.79
C ALA A 428 4.53 15.62 -18.25
N PRO A 429 4.89 15.95 -19.51
CA PRO A 429 4.82 17.31 -20.01
C PRO A 429 3.37 17.78 -20.13
N GLY A 430 3.12 19.05 -19.80
CA GLY A 430 1.84 19.69 -20.09
C GLY A 430 1.77 20.19 -21.53
N ALA A 431 0.70 20.92 -21.89
CA ALA A 431 0.53 21.48 -23.23
C ALA A 431 1.69 22.39 -23.69
N GLY A 432 2.36 23.08 -22.74
CA GLY A 432 3.55 23.90 -22.98
C GLY A 432 4.89 23.18 -22.75
N GLY A 433 4.90 21.85 -22.66
CA GLY A 433 6.08 21.06 -22.28
C GLY A 433 6.31 21.04 -20.77
N TRP A 434 7.57 20.88 -20.35
CA TRP A 434 7.92 20.89 -18.93
C TRP A 434 7.86 22.28 -18.32
N ASN A 435 7.28 22.38 -17.12
CA ASN A 435 7.39 23.57 -16.28
C ASN A 435 8.81 23.69 -15.67
N ARG A 436 9.08 24.77 -14.94
CA ARG A 436 10.40 25.02 -14.34
C ARG A 436 10.84 23.90 -13.40
N ALA A 437 9.99 23.49 -12.46
CA ALA A 437 10.29 22.44 -11.50
C ALA A 437 10.58 21.10 -12.18
N GLN A 438 9.82 20.74 -13.21
CA GLN A 438 10.03 19.53 -14.01
C GLN A 438 11.38 19.56 -14.76
N ARG A 439 11.75 20.70 -15.37
CA ARG A 439 13.06 20.87 -16.03
C ARG A 439 14.21 20.73 -15.03
N GLU A 440 14.11 21.40 -13.89
CA GLU A 440 15.13 21.34 -12.83
C GLU A 440 15.28 19.92 -12.27
N ALA A 441 14.16 19.22 -12.04
CA ALA A 441 14.14 17.83 -11.58
C ALA A 441 14.73 16.86 -12.62
N ALA A 442 14.38 17.02 -13.90
CA ALA A 442 14.93 16.20 -14.99
C ALA A 442 16.44 16.41 -15.14
N LEU A 443 16.92 17.66 -15.08
CA LEU A 443 18.35 17.99 -15.10
C LEU A 443 19.11 17.44 -13.90
N LEU A 444 18.51 17.51 -12.70
CA LEU A 444 19.09 16.94 -11.49
C LEU A 444 19.33 15.43 -11.68
N LEU A 445 18.31 14.70 -12.12
CA LEU A 445 18.43 13.26 -12.40
C LEU A 445 19.46 12.97 -13.48
N ALA A 446 19.41 13.69 -14.60
CA ALA A 446 20.35 13.48 -15.70
C ALA A 446 21.80 13.72 -15.25
N ARG A 447 22.06 14.74 -14.43
CA ARG A 447 23.42 15.02 -13.90
C ARG A 447 23.87 13.97 -12.90
N GLU A 448 23.03 13.58 -11.94
CA GLU A 448 23.37 12.54 -10.95
C GLU A 448 23.57 11.17 -11.61
N GLY A 449 22.73 10.83 -12.58
CA GLY A 449 22.81 9.58 -13.36
C GLY A 449 23.83 9.62 -14.50
N LYS A 450 24.51 10.76 -14.74
CA LYS A 450 25.40 10.99 -15.88
C LYS A 450 24.74 10.63 -17.22
N TRP A 451 23.46 10.95 -17.37
CA TRP A 451 22.69 10.67 -18.57
C TRP A 451 23.05 11.65 -19.69
N PRO A 452 23.18 11.18 -20.95
CA PRO A 452 23.35 12.05 -22.12
C PRO A 452 22.06 12.84 -22.40
N GLY A 453 22.12 13.86 -23.25
CA GLY A 453 20.95 14.63 -23.66
C GLY A 453 20.76 15.97 -22.93
N VAL A 454 21.69 16.33 -22.04
CA VAL A 454 21.75 17.70 -21.49
C VAL A 454 22.29 18.63 -22.57
N GLN A 455 21.52 19.68 -22.89
CA GLN A 455 21.81 20.67 -23.92
C GLN A 455 21.88 22.07 -23.32
N THR A 456 22.67 22.96 -23.91
CA THR A 456 22.71 24.38 -23.54
C THR A 456 22.13 25.19 -24.70
N ARG A 457 20.97 25.81 -24.47
CA ARG A 457 20.38 26.78 -25.39
C ARG A 457 20.86 28.17 -25.02
N ILE A 458 21.60 28.80 -25.93
CA ILE A 458 22.03 30.18 -25.83
C ILE A 458 21.10 31.01 -26.71
N THR A 459 20.34 31.94 -26.13
CA THR A 459 19.52 32.90 -26.86
C THR A 459 20.30 34.21 -26.99
N LEU A 460 20.60 34.56 -28.22
CA LEU A 460 21.35 35.77 -28.57
C LEU A 460 20.38 36.90 -28.96
N GLY A 461 20.74 38.14 -28.65
CA GLY A 461 20.02 39.31 -29.16
C GLY A 461 20.35 39.56 -30.62
N ARG A 462 19.39 40.06 -31.42
CA ARG A 462 19.60 40.37 -32.85
C ARG A 462 20.90 41.15 -33.06
N GLY A 463 21.79 40.67 -33.92
CA GLY A 463 23.09 41.28 -34.20
C GLY A 463 23.93 40.42 -35.15
N GLU A 464 25.15 40.87 -35.43
CA GLU A 464 26.17 40.08 -36.12
C GLU A 464 26.92 39.20 -35.10
N TYR A 465 27.22 37.97 -35.50
CA TYR A 465 27.94 37.02 -34.66
C TYR A 465 29.10 36.44 -35.44
N ARG A 466 30.26 36.30 -34.80
CA ARG A 466 31.45 35.72 -35.42
C ARG A 466 31.80 34.41 -34.73
N LEU A 467 31.90 33.35 -35.51
CA LEU A 467 32.36 32.05 -35.05
C LEU A 467 33.87 31.94 -35.33
N GLU A 468 34.67 31.72 -34.29
CA GLU A 468 36.11 31.49 -34.40
C GLU A 468 36.45 30.09 -33.88
N VAL A 469 37.34 29.38 -34.55
CA VAL A 469 37.82 28.06 -34.13
C VAL A 469 39.33 28.15 -33.98
N ASP A 470 39.85 27.92 -32.77
CA ASP A 470 41.27 27.94 -32.45
C ASP A 470 41.72 26.62 -31.79
N GLY A 471 42.99 26.54 -31.38
CA GLY A 471 43.55 25.35 -30.73
C GLY A 471 42.96 25.05 -29.34
N ARG A 472 42.12 25.93 -28.78
CA ARG A 472 41.42 25.75 -27.51
C ARG A 472 39.95 25.38 -27.71
N GLY A 473 39.40 25.58 -28.89
CA GLY A 473 38.05 25.14 -29.26
C GLY A 473 37.30 26.14 -30.15
N LEU A 474 35.98 26.10 -30.04
CA LEU A 474 35.07 26.95 -30.80
C LEU A 474 34.58 28.10 -29.91
N HIS A 475 34.78 29.33 -30.38
CA HIS A 475 34.39 30.58 -29.72
C HIS A 475 33.29 31.25 -30.53
N LEU A 476 32.26 31.75 -29.85
CA LEU A 476 31.22 32.58 -30.45
C LEU A 476 31.40 34.01 -29.91
N LEU A 477 31.84 34.92 -30.76
CA LEU A 477 32.00 36.34 -30.46
C LEU A 477 30.72 37.08 -30.85
N LEU A 478 30.22 37.89 -29.92
CA LEU A 478 29.01 38.68 -30.05
C LEU A 478 29.22 40.03 -29.39
N ASP A 479 28.71 41.09 -30.02
CA ASP A 479 28.70 42.42 -29.42
C ASP A 479 27.57 42.51 -28.38
N GLY A 480 27.94 42.64 -27.10
CA GLY A 480 27.01 42.71 -25.96
C GLY A 480 26.90 41.42 -25.14
N GLU A 481 25.89 41.33 -24.26
CA GLU A 481 25.67 40.18 -23.37
C GLU A 481 24.63 39.20 -23.94
N ALA A 482 24.80 37.91 -23.69
CA ALA A 482 23.81 36.89 -24.06
C ALA A 482 22.48 37.14 -23.32
N LYS A 483 21.35 37.12 -24.05
CA LYS A 483 20.03 37.41 -23.46
C LYS A 483 19.59 36.34 -22.46
N ALA A 484 19.84 35.07 -22.78
CA ALA A 484 19.55 33.97 -21.90
C ALA A 484 20.45 32.78 -22.22
N ILE A 485 20.97 32.13 -21.17
CA ILE A 485 21.65 30.84 -21.26
C ILE A 485 20.82 29.86 -20.44
N GLN A 486 20.22 28.87 -21.10
CA GLN A 486 19.37 27.88 -20.46
C GLN A 486 19.95 26.49 -20.69
N THR A 487 20.16 25.74 -19.61
CA THR A 487 20.41 24.30 -19.72
C THR A 487 19.06 23.58 -19.78
N GLU A 488 18.91 22.68 -20.74
CA GLU A 488 17.71 21.89 -20.94
C GLU A 488 18.07 20.41 -21.08
N MET A 489 17.09 19.53 -20.89
CA MET A 489 17.25 18.10 -21.06
C MET A 489 16.36 17.65 -22.23
N GLU A 490 16.92 16.89 -23.17
CA GLU A 490 16.17 16.27 -24.25
C GLU A 490 15.19 15.24 -23.68
N MET A 491 13.90 15.46 -23.90
CA MET A 491 12.82 14.73 -23.25
C MET A 491 12.77 13.25 -23.63
N GLU A 492 12.94 12.91 -24.90
CA GLU A 492 12.93 11.51 -25.37
C GLU A 492 14.09 10.72 -24.75
N THR A 493 15.30 11.28 -24.81
CA THR A 493 16.48 10.67 -24.19
C THR A 493 16.32 10.54 -22.67
N PHE A 494 15.71 11.54 -22.01
CA PHE A 494 15.42 11.47 -20.59
C PHE A 494 14.52 10.28 -20.24
N PHE A 495 13.36 10.15 -20.89
CA PHE A 495 12.42 9.07 -20.57
C PHE A 495 12.96 7.69 -20.94
N ARG A 496 13.76 7.57 -22.00
CA ARG A 496 14.48 6.33 -22.33
C ARG A 496 15.51 5.96 -21.26
N LYS A 497 16.20 6.94 -20.65
CA LYS A 497 17.14 6.67 -19.56
C LYS A 497 16.41 6.36 -18.26
N LEU A 498 15.32 7.05 -17.97
CA LEU A 498 14.46 6.78 -16.81
C LEU A 498 13.89 5.36 -16.83
N SER A 499 13.54 4.80 -18.00
CA SER A 499 13.05 3.42 -18.10
C SER A 499 14.12 2.36 -17.89
N ALA A 500 15.37 2.67 -18.22
CA ALA A 500 16.47 1.73 -18.14
C ALA A 500 17.17 1.71 -16.76
N HIS A 501 16.99 2.74 -15.94
CA HIS A 501 17.70 2.90 -14.67
C HIS A 501 16.77 2.82 -13.47
N THR A 502 17.12 1.98 -12.50
CA THR A 502 16.49 1.98 -11.18
C THR A 502 16.97 3.18 -10.39
N LEU A 503 16.06 3.99 -9.87
CA LEU A 503 16.39 5.14 -9.03
C LEU A 503 16.66 4.67 -7.59
N SER A 504 17.73 5.17 -6.98
CA SER A 504 17.95 5.00 -5.55
C SER A 504 16.92 5.81 -4.73
N SER A 505 16.63 5.37 -3.50
CA SER A 505 15.73 6.11 -2.59
C SER A 505 16.18 7.56 -2.37
N ARG A 506 17.50 7.82 -2.36
CA ARG A 506 18.06 9.17 -2.24
C ARG A 506 17.73 10.05 -3.45
N GLN A 507 17.82 9.49 -4.66
CA GLN A 507 17.46 10.19 -5.90
C GLN A 507 15.96 10.49 -5.92
N GLU A 508 15.12 9.50 -5.64
CA GLU A 508 13.66 9.63 -5.52
C GLU A 508 13.26 10.79 -4.59
N VAL A 509 13.79 10.82 -3.36
CA VAL A 509 13.47 11.87 -2.37
C VAL A 509 13.89 13.25 -2.85
N LYS A 510 15.10 13.40 -3.40
CA LYS A 510 15.60 14.69 -3.90
C LYS A 510 14.72 15.23 -5.04
N VAL A 511 14.38 14.37 -6.00
CA VAL A 511 13.60 14.75 -7.19
C VAL A 511 12.18 15.14 -6.79
N ARG A 512 11.54 14.34 -5.94
CA ARG A 512 10.21 14.65 -5.41
C ARG A 512 10.19 15.96 -4.63
N LYS A 513 11.28 16.29 -3.92
CA LYS A 513 11.41 17.58 -3.23
C LYS A 513 11.39 18.76 -4.22
N VAL A 514 12.18 18.68 -5.29
CA VAL A 514 12.21 19.73 -6.35
C VAL A 514 10.82 19.89 -6.98
N LEU A 515 10.15 18.77 -7.29
CA LEU A 515 8.82 18.75 -7.90
C LEU A 515 7.69 19.26 -7.00
N ARG A 516 7.91 19.37 -5.68
CA ARG A 516 6.94 19.95 -4.73
C ARG A 516 7.13 21.45 -4.52
N THR A 517 8.33 21.98 -4.79
CA THR A 517 8.71 23.36 -4.45
C THR A 517 8.46 24.38 -5.57
N GLY A 518 8.06 23.95 -6.77
CA GLY A 518 7.72 24.84 -7.88
C GLY A 518 6.52 24.34 -8.64
#